data_AF-A0AAN9G6Q1-F1
#
_entry.id   AF-A0AAN9G6Q1-F1
#
_cell.length_a   1.000
_cell.length_b   1.000
_cell.length_c   1.000
_cell.angle_alpha   90.00
_cell.angle_beta   90.00
_cell.angle_gamma   90.00
#
_symmetry.space_group_name_H-M   'P 1'
#
loop_
_entity.id
_entity.type
_entity.pdbx_description
1 polymer ?
#
loop_
_entity_poly.entity_id
_entity_poly.type
_entity_poly.pdbx_seq_one_letter_code
_entity_poly.pdbx_strand_id
1 'polypeptide(L)'
;MGVVQTLAMLLGLSSATALFFDRSNTVANANGQPIDEQCIAHGEAGNCEFYDCFEQRLSCGASGYMKKFGTPYCDRFQRSLSTFTPQGQAFVNGSSQCLTKALLPYYRQDQVDCHRLSHEAFDVVSSCYASNGFCVVLKDNAPVFMDIYQPKHLFQSGALKIWREILEVTYKCDPERYHSFANTAFNLLSKAVNYFTSF
;
A
#
# COMPACT_ATOMS: atom_id res chain seq x y z
N MET A 1 68.69 -0.37 -26.92
CA MET A 1 67.90 -1.60 -26.73
C MET A 1 67.67 -1.79 -25.25
N GLY A 2 66.40 -1.90 -24.84
CA GLY A 2 65.94 -2.42 -23.53
C GLY A 2 65.86 -1.42 -22.36
N VAL A 3 64.89 -1.44 -21.45
CA VAL A 3 63.64 -2.22 -21.27
C VAL A 3 62.72 -1.41 -20.33
N VAL A 4 61.48 -1.18 -20.78
CA VAL A 4 60.19 -1.17 -20.06
C VAL A 4 60.16 -0.83 -18.55
N GLN A 5 59.54 0.32 -18.22
CA GLN A 5 58.91 0.59 -16.92
C GLN A 5 57.40 0.34 -17.04
N THR A 6 56.93 -0.77 -16.47
CA THR A 6 55.51 -1.00 -16.16
C THR A 6 55.30 -0.77 -14.66
N LEU A 7 54.58 0.29 -14.30
CA LEU A 7 54.09 0.51 -12.94
C LEU A 7 52.90 -0.43 -12.70
N ALA A 8 53.11 -1.43 -11.84
CA ALA A 8 52.06 -2.31 -11.34
C ALA A 8 51.30 -1.60 -10.21
N MET A 9 50.01 -1.28 -10.44
CA MET A 9 49.08 -0.96 -9.36
C MET A 9 48.64 -2.27 -8.67
N LEU A 10 49.22 -2.53 -7.50
CA LEU A 10 48.77 -3.56 -6.57
C LEU A 10 48.24 -2.87 -5.32
N LEU A 11 46.91 -2.72 -5.22
CA LEU A 11 46.18 -2.77 -3.96
C LEU A 11 44.83 -3.44 -4.23
N GLY A 12 44.87 -4.76 -4.34
CA GLY A 12 43.72 -5.60 -4.03
C GLY A 12 43.74 -5.91 -2.55
N LEU A 13 42.61 -5.73 -1.86
CA LEU A 13 41.96 -6.75 -1.04
C LEU A 13 40.79 -6.13 -0.26
N SER A 14 39.61 -6.66 -0.54
CA SER A 14 38.66 -7.13 0.48
C SER A 14 38.23 -6.11 1.55
N SER A 15 37.19 -5.37 1.23
CA SER A 15 35.90 -5.69 1.82
C SER A 15 34.84 -5.08 0.93
N ALA A 16 34.06 -5.95 0.27
CA ALA A 16 32.68 -5.58 -0.02
C ALA A 16 32.09 -5.23 1.34
N THR A 17 32.12 -3.94 1.69
CA THR A 17 31.09 -3.40 2.58
C THR A 17 29.83 -3.65 1.78
N ALA A 18 29.22 -4.81 2.04
CA ALA A 18 27.79 -4.91 1.97
C ALA A 18 27.31 -3.65 2.69
N LEU A 19 26.97 -2.63 1.91
CA LEU A 19 25.94 -1.70 2.30
C LEU A 19 24.80 -2.65 2.64
N PHE A 20 24.62 -2.86 3.94
CA PHE A 20 23.50 -3.56 4.51
C PHE A 20 22.27 -2.74 4.09
N PHE A 21 21.87 -2.89 2.83
CA PHE A 21 20.48 -2.78 2.43
C PHE A 21 19.82 -3.86 3.26
N ASP A 22 19.33 -3.41 4.41
CA ASP A 22 18.48 -4.15 5.33
C ASP A 22 17.47 -4.90 4.47
N ARG A 23 17.74 -6.19 4.28
CA ARG A 23 16.93 -7.07 3.48
C ARG A 23 15.74 -7.34 4.39
N SER A 24 14.74 -6.45 4.32
CA SER A 24 13.48 -6.59 5.04
C SER A 24 13.12 -8.07 5.02
N ASN A 25 12.94 -8.69 6.18
CA ASN A 25 12.61 -10.11 6.28
C ASN A 25 11.54 -10.43 5.24
N THR A 26 11.95 -11.10 4.16
CA THR A 26 11.03 -11.38 3.05
C THR A 26 9.99 -12.39 3.49
N VAL A 27 10.29 -13.17 4.54
CA VAL A 27 9.39 -14.15 5.14
C VAL A 27 9.24 -13.84 6.63
N ALA A 28 8.00 -13.65 7.08
CA ALA A 28 7.64 -13.63 8.49
C ALA A 28 7.26 -15.04 8.93
N ASN A 29 7.65 -15.41 10.16
CA ASN A 29 7.37 -16.72 10.74
C ASN A 29 6.64 -16.53 12.08
N ALA A 30 5.67 -17.41 12.34
CA ALA A 30 4.92 -17.41 13.59
C ALA A 30 5.77 -17.84 14.80
N ASN A 31 6.94 -18.46 14.57
CA ASN A 31 7.85 -18.92 15.62
C ASN A 31 7.16 -19.77 16.72
N GLY A 32 6.20 -20.62 16.31
CA GLY A 32 5.42 -21.45 17.21
C GLY A 32 4.30 -20.73 17.96
N GLN A 33 4.06 -19.45 17.68
CA GLN A 33 2.91 -18.74 18.24
C GLN A 33 1.59 -19.32 17.70
N PRO A 34 0.64 -19.64 18.59
CA PRO A 34 -0.65 -20.16 18.19
C PRO A 34 -1.45 -19.10 17.40
N ILE A 35 -2.48 -19.55 16.70
CA ILE A 35 -3.48 -18.67 16.11
C ILE A 35 -4.33 -18.13 17.27
N ASP A 36 -4.48 -16.81 17.34
CA ASP A 36 -5.31 -16.16 18.36
C ASP A 36 -6.75 -15.96 17.85
N GLU A 37 -7.72 -16.57 18.54
CA GLU A 37 -9.15 -16.45 18.23
C GLU A 37 -9.66 -15.01 18.36
N GLN A 38 -9.08 -14.22 19.26
CA GLN A 38 -9.45 -12.81 19.37
C GLN A 38 -8.97 -12.03 18.14
N CYS A 39 -7.75 -12.32 17.65
CA CYS A 39 -7.25 -11.75 16.41
C CYS A 39 -8.13 -12.12 15.20
N ILE A 40 -8.62 -13.35 15.15
CA ILE A 40 -9.60 -13.78 14.15
C ILE A 40 -10.88 -12.94 14.25
N ALA A 41 -11.43 -12.78 15.45
CA ALA A 41 -12.64 -12.01 15.67
C ALA A 41 -12.48 -10.54 15.24
N HIS A 42 -11.32 -9.92 15.50
CA HIS A 42 -11.02 -8.58 14.98
C HIS A 42 -11.06 -8.53 13.44
N GLY A 43 -10.48 -9.54 12.78
CA GLY A 43 -10.50 -9.65 11.33
C GLY A 43 -11.89 -9.95 10.75
N GLU A 44 -12.73 -10.68 11.47
CA GLU A 44 -14.12 -10.90 11.04
C GLU A 44 -15.01 -9.66 11.22
N ALA A 45 -14.68 -8.81 12.19
CA ALA A 45 -15.41 -7.58 12.49
C ALA A 45 -14.95 -6.37 11.66
N GLY A 46 -13.79 -6.42 10.99
CA GLY A 46 -13.21 -5.25 10.33
C GLY A 46 -12.54 -4.26 11.30
N ASN A 47 -12.14 -4.71 12.48
CA ASN A 47 -11.50 -3.87 13.49
C ASN A 47 -10.02 -3.65 13.16
N CYS A 48 -9.54 -2.40 13.30
CA CYS A 48 -8.15 -2.01 13.04
C CYS A 48 -7.12 -2.75 13.92
N GLU A 49 -7.51 -3.23 15.10
CA GLU A 49 -6.68 -4.06 15.99
C GLU A 49 -6.21 -5.36 15.31
N PHE A 50 -6.94 -5.84 14.30
CA PHE A 50 -6.54 -6.98 13.48
C PHE A 50 -5.14 -6.82 12.89
N TYR A 51 -4.80 -5.62 12.40
CA TYR A 51 -3.51 -5.37 11.77
C TYR A 51 -2.36 -5.47 12.77
N ASP A 52 -2.59 -5.06 14.02
CA ASP A 52 -1.57 -5.12 15.07
C ASP A 52 -1.37 -6.55 15.58
N CYS A 53 -2.43 -7.32 15.82
CA CYS A 53 -2.30 -8.72 16.23
C CYS A 53 -1.75 -9.61 15.10
N PHE A 54 -2.08 -9.30 13.83
CA PHE A 54 -1.44 -9.96 12.68
C PHE A 54 0.06 -9.74 12.70
N GLU A 55 0.50 -8.48 12.81
CA GLU A 55 1.91 -8.11 12.81
C GLU A 55 2.67 -8.72 14.01
N GLN A 56 2.02 -8.85 15.17
CA GLN A 56 2.63 -9.49 16.34
C GLN A 56 2.96 -10.96 16.10
N ARG A 57 2.07 -11.70 15.40
CA ARG A 57 2.28 -13.11 15.08
C ARG A 57 3.21 -13.31 13.89
N LEU A 58 2.98 -12.56 12.82
CA LEU A 58 3.70 -12.67 11.54
C LEU A 58 4.32 -11.31 11.21
N SER A 59 5.46 -11.01 11.85
CA SER A 59 6.06 -9.68 11.75
C SER A 59 6.85 -9.45 10.46
N CYS A 60 6.32 -8.56 9.61
CA CYS A 60 6.96 -8.05 8.40
C CYS A 60 7.71 -6.72 8.63
N GLY A 61 7.63 -6.17 9.84
CA GLY A 61 8.28 -4.95 10.28
C GLY A 61 7.54 -3.67 9.87
N ALA A 62 8.13 -2.52 10.23
CA ALA A 62 7.52 -1.21 10.00
C ALA A 62 7.26 -0.86 8.52
N SER A 63 7.97 -1.52 7.59
CA SER A 63 7.76 -1.37 6.15
C SER A 63 6.71 -2.34 5.58
N GLY A 64 6.28 -3.33 6.37
CA GLY A 64 5.27 -4.32 6.03
C GLY A 64 3.87 -3.73 5.88
N TYR A 65 2.99 -4.46 5.19
CA TYR A 65 1.66 -3.95 4.85
C TYR A 65 0.83 -3.54 6.07
N MET A 66 0.83 -4.37 7.12
CA MET A 66 0.00 -4.15 8.30
C MET A 66 0.31 -2.80 8.96
N LYS A 67 1.59 -2.52 9.21
CA LYS A 67 2.02 -1.28 9.86
C LYS A 67 2.07 -0.07 8.93
N LYS A 68 2.42 -0.26 7.67
CA LYS A 68 2.60 0.84 6.72
C LYS A 68 1.29 1.33 6.12
N PHE A 69 0.33 0.42 5.89
CA PHE A 69 -0.90 0.71 5.17
C PHE A 69 -2.15 0.28 5.95
N GLY A 70 -2.20 -0.94 6.46
CA GLY A 70 -3.36 -1.50 7.17
C GLY A 70 -3.84 -0.62 8.33
N THR A 71 -3.07 -0.56 9.43
CA THR A 71 -3.42 0.23 10.62
C THR A 71 -3.64 1.72 10.28
N PRO A 72 -2.70 2.42 9.59
CA PRO A 72 -2.82 3.86 9.41
C PRO A 72 -4.05 4.30 8.61
N TYR A 73 -4.45 3.53 7.58
CA TYR A 73 -5.65 3.87 6.80
C TYR A 73 -6.92 3.43 7.50
N CYS A 74 -6.94 2.25 8.14
CA CYS A 74 -8.07 1.81 8.94
C CYS A 74 -8.44 2.87 10.00
N ASP A 75 -7.45 3.34 10.78
CA ASP A 75 -7.66 4.33 11.83
C ASP A 75 -8.15 5.69 11.29
N ARG A 76 -7.73 6.07 10.07
CA ARG A 76 -8.22 7.31 9.44
C ARG A 76 -9.68 7.17 9.03
N PHE A 77 -10.04 6.05 8.41
CA PHE A 77 -11.43 5.78 8.04
C PHE A 77 -12.33 5.73 9.28
N GLN A 78 -11.90 5.07 10.36
CA GLN A 78 -12.66 5.01 11.61
C GLN A 78 -12.81 6.37 12.29
N ARG A 79 -11.74 7.17 12.35
CA ARG A 79 -11.82 8.55 12.91
C ARG A 79 -12.71 9.48 12.11
N SER A 80 -12.77 9.30 10.80
CA SER A 80 -13.62 10.08 9.91
C SER A 80 -15.02 9.49 9.74
N LEU A 81 -15.35 8.36 10.38
CA LEU A 81 -16.59 7.63 10.10
C LEU A 81 -17.84 8.52 10.24
N SER A 82 -17.90 9.37 11.26
CA SER A 82 -19.03 10.27 11.49
C SER A 82 -19.18 11.41 10.48
N THR A 83 -18.15 11.69 9.66
CA THR A 83 -18.21 12.72 8.60
C THR A 83 -18.72 12.17 7.27
N PHE A 84 -18.75 10.83 7.13
CA PHE A 84 -19.39 10.19 5.99
C PHE A 84 -20.91 10.26 6.08
N THR A 85 -21.54 10.35 4.91
CA THR A 85 -22.96 10.04 4.71
C THR A 85 -23.31 8.64 5.23
N PRO A 86 -24.59 8.31 5.50
CA PRO A 86 -24.98 6.95 5.92
C PRO A 86 -24.50 5.85 4.97
N GLN A 87 -24.55 6.09 3.65
CA GLN A 87 -24.03 5.17 2.65
C GLN A 87 -22.49 5.06 2.72
N GLY A 88 -21.81 6.17 2.97
CA GLY A 88 -20.36 6.18 3.19
C GLY A 88 -19.95 5.42 4.45
N GLN A 89 -20.70 5.51 5.54
CA GLN A 89 -20.47 4.73 6.75
C GLN A 89 -20.63 3.23 6.49
N ALA A 90 -21.68 2.84 5.76
CA ALA A 90 -21.88 1.46 5.35
C ALA A 90 -20.72 0.95 4.48
N PHE A 91 -20.22 1.78 3.55
CA PHE A 91 -19.04 1.46 2.75
C PHE A 91 -17.79 1.27 3.61
N VAL A 92 -17.51 2.17 4.56
CA VAL A 92 -16.33 2.06 5.42
C VAL A 92 -16.38 0.75 6.20
N ASN A 93 -17.50 0.46 6.87
CA ASN A 93 -17.65 -0.77 7.66
C ASN A 93 -17.55 -2.03 6.79
N GLY A 94 -18.26 -2.05 5.66
CA GLY A 94 -18.27 -3.21 4.76
C GLY A 94 -16.93 -3.45 4.07
N SER A 95 -16.24 -2.38 3.65
CA SER A 95 -14.90 -2.49 3.04
C SER A 95 -13.83 -2.89 4.06
N SER A 96 -13.83 -2.32 5.28
CA SER A 96 -12.95 -2.75 6.37
C SER A 96 -13.13 -4.23 6.71
N GLN A 97 -14.37 -4.69 6.80
CA GLN A 97 -14.66 -6.10 7.04
C GLN A 97 -14.18 -6.99 5.88
N CYS A 98 -14.43 -6.59 4.63
CA CYS A 98 -13.97 -7.34 3.46
C CYS A 98 -12.45 -7.48 3.41
N LEU A 99 -11.73 -6.38 3.63
CA LEU A 99 -10.26 -6.32 3.59
C LEU A 99 -9.62 -7.22 4.63
N THR A 100 -10.07 -7.11 5.88
CA THR A 100 -9.51 -7.87 6.99
C THR A 100 -9.84 -9.36 6.89
N LYS A 101 -11.06 -9.72 6.48
CA LYS A 101 -11.42 -11.12 6.18
C LYS A 101 -10.57 -11.74 5.08
N ALA A 102 -10.23 -10.98 4.03
CA ALA A 102 -9.36 -11.45 2.96
C ALA A 102 -7.94 -11.78 3.44
N LEU A 103 -7.52 -11.24 4.60
CA LEU A 103 -6.21 -11.47 5.20
C LEU A 103 -6.19 -12.65 6.19
N LEU A 104 -7.35 -13.11 6.68
CA LEU A 104 -7.46 -14.23 7.62
C LEU A 104 -6.82 -15.55 7.14
N PRO A 105 -6.86 -15.92 5.84
CA PRO A 105 -6.15 -17.10 5.34
C PRO A 105 -4.63 -17.00 5.48
N TYR A 106 -4.06 -15.80 5.43
CA TYR A 106 -2.62 -15.58 5.64
C TYR A 106 -2.27 -15.62 7.13
N TYR A 107 -3.13 -15.05 7.98
CA TYR A 107 -2.95 -15.09 9.43
C TYR A 107 -2.86 -16.52 9.99
N ARG A 108 -3.59 -17.46 9.37
CA ARG A 108 -3.63 -18.88 9.74
C ARG A 108 -2.40 -19.68 9.32
N GLN A 109 -1.51 -19.10 8.51
CA GLN A 109 -0.28 -19.76 8.07
C GLN A 109 0.83 -19.58 9.11
N ASP A 110 1.75 -20.53 9.20
CA ASP A 110 2.91 -20.37 10.09
C ASP A 110 4.04 -19.52 9.51
N GLN A 111 3.96 -19.23 8.21
CA GLN A 111 4.90 -18.37 7.51
C GLN A 111 4.20 -17.63 6.38
N VAL A 112 4.62 -16.39 6.13
CA VAL A 112 4.13 -15.58 5.00
C VAL A 112 5.28 -14.84 4.34
N ASP A 113 5.28 -14.75 3.01
CA ASP A 113 6.19 -13.85 2.31
C ASP A 113 5.63 -12.42 2.38
N CYS A 114 6.34 -11.51 3.04
CA CYS A 114 5.91 -10.15 3.32
C CYS A 114 5.73 -9.29 2.05
N HIS A 115 6.53 -9.54 1.02
CA HIS A 115 6.40 -8.81 -0.24
C HIS A 115 5.15 -9.27 -1.00
N ARG A 116 4.95 -10.58 -1.08
CA ARG A 116 3.79 -11.20 -1.69
C ARG A 116 2.49 -10.87 -0.94
N LEU A 117 2.50 -10.98 0.38
CA LEU A 117 1.39 -10.60 1.24
C LEU A 117 0.99 -9.14 0.99
N SER A 118 1.96 -8.23 0.90
CA SER A 118 1.66 -6.84 0.58
C SER A 118 1.05 -6.68 -0.81
N HIS A 119 1.47 -7.45 -1.81
CA HIS A 119 0.87 -7.42 -3.14
C HIS A 119 -0.58 -7.91 -3.12
N GLU A 120 -0.80 -9.09 -2.56
CA GLU A 120 -2.13 -9.71 -2.46
C GLU A 120 -3.08 -8.83 -1.62
N ALA A 121 -2.58 -8.19 -0.56
CA ALA A 121 -3.34 -7.25 0.26
C ALA A 121 -3.70 -5.96 -0.49
N PHE A 122 -2.94 -5.54 -1.51
CA PHE A 122 -3.31 -4.43 -2.37
C PHE A 122 -4.35 -4.85 -3.42
N ASP A 123 -4.18 -6.03 -4.03
CA ASP A 123 -5.09 -6.54 -5.07
C ASP A 123 -6.54 -6.67 -4.55
N VAL A 124 -6.73 -6.99 -3.26
CA VAL A 124 -8.06 -7.09 -2.64
C VAL A 124 -8.70 -5.73 -2.36
N VAL A 125 -7.96 -4.62 -2.38
CA VAL A 125 -8.50 -3.28 -2.09
C VAL A 125 -9.53 -2.88 -3.13
N SER A 126 -9.16 -2.98 -4.42
CA SER A 126 -10.04 -2.54 -5.50
C SER A 126 -11.34 -3.35 -5.55
N SER A 127 -11.27 -4.67 -5.28
CA SER A 127 -12.44 -5.56 -5.28
C SER A 127 -13.35 -5.33 -4.06
N CYS A 128 -12.78 -5.17 -2.86
CA CYS A 128 -13.56 -4.85 -1.66
C CYS A 128 -14.22 -3.48 -1.78
N TYR A 129 -13.54 -2.49 -2.33
CA TYR A 129 -14.11 -1.16 -2.51
C TYR A 129 -15.25 -1.17 -3.54
N ALA A 130 -15.02 -1.77 -4.70
CA ALA A 130 -16.04 -1.90 -5.75
C ALA A 130 -17.30 -2.63 -5.22
N SER A 131 -17.12 -3.75 -4.51
CA SER A 131 -18.22 -4.55 -3.97
C SER A 131 -19.03 -3.84 -2.88
N ASN A 132 -18.47 -2.80 -2.26
CA ASN A 132 -19.13 -1.99 -1.24
C ASN A 132 -19.65 -0.64 -1.77
N GLY A 133 -19.73 -0.47 -3.10
CA GLY A 133 -20.37 0.71 -3.69
C GLY A 133 -19.48 1.95 -3.75
N PHE A 134 -18.15 1.78 -3.82
CA PHE A 134 -17.18 2.89 -3.85
C PHE A 134 -17.52 3.98 -4.86
N CYS A 135 -18.06 3.65 -6.03
CA CYS A 135 -18.36 4.62 -7.08
C CYS A 135 -19.38 5.68 -6.67
N VAL A 136 -20.42 5.27 -5.96
CA VAL A 136 -21.46 6.18 -5.45
C VAL A 136 -20.90 6.93 -4.25
N VAL A 137 -20.26 6.21 -3.33
CA VAL A 137 -19.74 6.78 -2.07
C VAL A 137 -18.62 7.79 -2.32
N LEU A 138 -17.74 7.57 -3.29
CA LEU A 138 -16.68 8.51 -3.67
C LEU A 138 -17.26 9.86 -4.11
N LYS A 139 -18.32 9.85 -4.90
CA LYS A 139 -18.98 11.08 -5.38
C LYS A 139 -19.54 11.90 -4.22
N ASP A 140 -20.25 11.23 -3.30
CA ASP A 140 -20.99 11.90 -2.24
C ASP A 140 -20.12 12.25 -1.03
N ASN A 141 -18.92 11.66 -0.91
CA ASN A 141 -18.00 11.84 0.21
C ASN A 141 -16.59 12.29 -0.24
N ALA A 142 -16.47 12.86 -1.45
CA ALA A 142 -15.18 13.25 -2.03
C ALA A 142 -14.29 14.11 -1.10
N PRO A 143 -14.80 15.12 -0.36
CA PRO A 143 -13.98 15.91 0.55
C PRO A 143 -13.35 15.06 1.68
N VAL A 144 -14.11 14.09 2.22
CA VAL A 144 -13.62 13.19 3.28
C VAL A 144 -12.54 12.27 2.74
N PHE A 145 -12.72 11.72 1.53
CA PHE A 145 -11.68 10.92 0.89
C PHE A 145 -10.40 11.72 0.62
N MET A 146 -10.50 12.98 0.20
CA MET A 146 -9.32 13.82 0.00
C MET A 146 -8.57 14.12 1.31
N ASP A 147 -9.28 14.18 2.44
CA ASP A 147 -8.65 14.33 3.75
C ASP A 147 -7.93 13.03 4.19
N ILE A 148 -8.54 11.87 3.94
CA ILE A 148 -7.93 10.56 4.29
C ILE A 148 -6.69 10.29 3.42
N TYR A 149 -6.78 10.58 2.13
CA TYR A 149 -5.75 10.34 1.11
C TYR A 149 -4.91 11.59 0.78
N GLN A 150 -4.74 12.52 1.71
CA GLN A 150 -4.07 13.80 1.48
C GLN A 150 -2.84 13.72 0.54
N PRO A 151 -2.66 14.65 -0.41
CA PRO A 151 -1.59 14.61 -1.41
C PRO A 151 -0.17 14.49 -0.84
N LYS A 152 0.08 14.98 0.39
CA LYS A 152 1.38 14.78 1.07
C LYS A 152 1.73 13.29 1.28
N HIS A 153 0.72 12.41 1.27
CA HIS A 153 0.91 10.96 1.32
C HIS A 153 1.33 10.38 -0.04
N LEU A 154 1.12 11.06 -1.18
CA LEU A 154 1.66 10.66 -2.50
C LEU A 154 3.19 10.56 -2.50
N PHE A 155 3.85 11.39 -1.69
CA PHE A 155 5.31 11.53 -1.67
C PHE A 155 5.97 10.61 -0.63
N GLN A 156 5.21 9.77 0.07
CA GLN A 156 5.76 8.76 0.99
C GLN A 156 6.20 7.51 0.20
N SER A 157 7.29 6.85 0.63
CA SER A 157 7.76 5.62 -0.02
C SER A 157 6.64 4.56 -0.03
N GLY A 158 6.34 3.97 -1.18
CA GLY A 158 5.26 2.98 -1.32
C GLY A 158 3.85 3.54 -1.54
N ALA A 159 3.66 4.87 -1.51
CA ALA A 159 2.39 5.51 -1.81
C ALA A 159 1.89 5.22 -3.23
N LEU A 160 2.81 5.05 -4.19
CA LEU A 160 2.48 4.69 -5.58
C LEU A 160 1.59 3.44 -5.67
N LYS A 161 1.75 2.47 -4.75
CA LYS A 161 0.90 1.27 -4.74
C LYS A 161 -0.54 1.62 -4.34
N ILE A 162 -0.75 2.37 -3.26
CA ILE A 162 -2.09 2.81 -2.84
C ILE A 162 -2.76 3.63 -3.93
N TRP A 163 -2.01 4.56 -4.54
CA TRP A 163 -2.57 5.42 -5.58
C TRP A 163 -2.92 4.65 -6.84
N ARG A 164 -2.15 3.63 -7.22
CA ARG A 164 -2.55 2.70 -8.27
C ARG A 164 -3.90 2.05 -7.93
N GLU A 165 -4.09 1.55 -6.70
CA GLU A 165 -5.36 0.93 -6.31
C GLU A 165 -6.53 1.93 -6.35
N ILE A 166 -6.34 3.16 -5.83
CA ILE A 166 -7.33 4.24 -5.89
C ILE A 166 -7.69 4.56 -7.34
N LEU A 167 -6.69 4.68 -8.21
CA LEU A 167 -6.90 4.96 -9.63
C LEU A 167 -7.61 3.80 -10.33
N GLU A 168 -7.26 2.55 -10.02
CA GLU A 168 -7.89 1.37 -10.59
C GLU A 168 -9.37 1.30 -10.22
N VAL A 169 -9.72 1.47 -8.94
CA VAL A 169 -11.12 1.45 -8.53
C VAL A 169 -11.88 2.68 -9.05
N THR A 170 -11.24 3.85 -9.14
CA THR A 170 -11.86 5.05 -9.72
C THR A 170 -12.11 4.86 -11.22
N TYR A 171 -11.18 4.24 -11.95
CA TYR A 171 -11.36 3.87 -13.35
C TYR A 171 -12.53 2.90 -13.55
N LYS A 172 -12.68 1.90 -12.67
CA LYS A 172 -13.84 0.99 -12.68
C LYS A 172 -15.17 1.71 -12.44
N CYS A 173 -15.15 2.88 -11.78
CA CYS A 173 -16.35 3.65 -11.46
C CYS A 173 -16.80 4.59 -12.58
N ASP A 174 -15.86 5.27 -13.22
CA ASP A 174 -16.16 6.21 -14.30
C ASP A 174 -14.96 6.26 -15.26
N PRO A 175 -14.89 5.32 -16.22
CA PRO A 175 -13.77 5.24 -17.13
C PRO A 175 -13.65 6.51 -17.99
N GLU A 176 -14.76 7.17 -18.33
CA GLU A 176 -14.74 8.40 -19.14
C GLU A 176 -14.14 9.60 -18.37
N ARG A 177 -14.50 9.77 -17.10
CA ARG A 177 -13.94 10.83 -16.26
C ARG A 177 -12.46 10.62 -15.96
N TYR A 178 -12.03 9.37 -15.80
CA TYR A 178 -10.61 9.03 -15.72
C TYR A 178 -9.86 9.42 -17.00
N HIS A 179 -10.37 9.04 -18.17
CA HIS A 179 -9.75 9.39 -19.45
C HIS A 179 -9.68 10.92 -19.65
N SER A 180 -10.72 11.67 -19.26
CA SER A 180 -10.70 13.14 -19.33
C SER A 180 -9.62 13.75 -18.44
N PHE A 181 -9.45 13.26 -17.21
CA PHE A 181 -8.40 13.76 -16.31
C PHE A 181 -7.01 13.39 -16.81
N ALA A 182 -6.80 12.13 -17.23
CA ALA A 182 -5.53 11.65 -17.76
C ALA A 182 -5.12 12.41 -19.04
N ASN A 183 -6.06 12.63 -19.96
CA ASN A 183 -5.83 13.43 -21.16
C ASN A 183 -5.52 14.90 -20.82
N THR A 184 -6.21 15.48 -19.84
CA THR A 184 -5.95 16.85 -19.39
C THR A 184 -4.56 16.99 -18.77
N ALA A 185 -4.19 16.07 -17.87
CA ALA A 185 -2.89 16.03 -17.24
C ALA A 185 -1.76 15.79 -18.26
N PHE A 186 -1.95 14.87 -19.19
CA PHE A 186 -1.02 14.63 -20.30
C PHE A 186 -0.87 15.86 -21.20
N ASN A 187 -1.97 16.54 -21.54
CA ASN A 187 -1.95 17.76 -22.34
C ASN A 187 -1.27 18.94 -21.63
N LEU A 188 -1.41 19.05 -20.31
CA LEU A 188 -0.71 20.05 -19.52
C LEU A 188 0.78 19.76 -19.43
N LEU A 189 1.16 18.49 -19.24
CA LEU A 189 2.54 18.05 -19.22
C LEU A 189 3.21 18.19 -20.60
N SER A 190 2.54 17.84 -21.68
CA SER A 190 3.07 17.99 -23.03
C SER A 190 3.26 19.45 -23.41
N LYS A 191 2.34 20.34 -23.01
CA LYS A 191 2.51 21.79 -23.15
C LYS A 191 3.69 22.32 -22.34
N ALA A 192 3.87 21.84 -21.11
CA ALA A 192 5.02 22.23 -20.29
C ALA A 192 6.34 21.77 -20.93
N VAL A 193 6.43 20.51 -21.38
CA VAL A 193 7.62 19.98 -22.06
C VAL A 193 7.92 20.76 -23.35
N ASN A 194 6.91 20.99 -24.19
CA ASN A 194 7.09 21.75 -25.43
C ASN A 194 7.56 23.19 -25.18
N TYR A 195 7.07 23.81 -24.10
CA TYR A 195 7.52 25.14 -23.67
C TYR A 195 9.00 25.13 -23.22
N PHE A 196 9.47 24.05 -22.58
CA PHE A 196 10.86 23.91 -22.15
C PHE A 196 11.82 23.48 -23.26
N THR A 197 11.34 22.85 -24.34
CA THR A 197 12.17 22.45 -25.50
C THR A 197 12.22 23.50 -26.62
N SER A 198 11.53 24.64 -26.45
CA SER A 198 11.58 25.78 -27.39
C SER A 198 12.58 26.88 -27.00
N PHE A 199 13.51 26.58 -26.08
CA PHE A 199 14.69 27.41 -25.76
C PHE A 199 15.97 26.70 -26.18
#